data_AF-A0A372IDS9-F1
#
_entry.id   AF-A0A372IDS9-F1
#
_cell.length_a   1.000
_cell.length_b   1.000
_cell.length_c   1.000
_cell.angle_alpha   90.00
_cell.angle_beta   90.00
_cell.angle_gamma   90.00
#
_symmetry.space_group_name_H-M   'P 1'
#
loop_
_entity.id
_entity.type
_entity.pdbx_description
1 polymer ?
#
loop_
_entity_poly.entity_id
_entity_poly.type
_entity_poly.pdbx_seq_one_letter_code
_entity_poly.pdbx_strand_id
1 'polypeptide(L)'
;MSEVLPFCKIKLQYLMEMVTDHDLDDNALRLALYLALANADHETGESRPSFETIGAAIGKHAKSVKRALNKIEAAGYMTVERGTNKGKPLQPLTKASWSPLA
;
A
#
# COMPACT_ATOMS: atom_id res chain seq x y z
N MET A 1 -14.37 -12.42 -19.70
CA MET A 1 -13.81 -11.85 -18.46
C MET A 1 -12.30 -11.85 -18.64
N SER A 2 -11.68 -10.68 -18.72
CA SER A 2 -10.23 -10.54 -18.75
C SER A 2 -9.67 -11.09 -17.44
N GLU A 3 -8.78 -12.07 -17.54
CA GLU A 3 -8.09 -12.64 -16.39
C GLU A 3 -7.28 -11.54 -15.70
N VAL A 4 -7.39 -11.44 -14.37
CA VAL A 4 -6.61 -10.47 -13.60
C VAL A 4 -5.15 -10.87 -13.69
N LEU A 5 -4.31 -9.99 -14.23
CA LEU A 5 -2.89 -10.26 -14.36
C LEU A 5 -2.23 -10.39 -12.97
N PRO A 6 -1.31 -11.34 -12.77
CA PRO A 6 -0.52 -11.41 -11.56
C PRO A 6 0.21 -10.10 -11.26
N PHE A 7 0.34 -9.75 -9.98
CA PHE A 7 0.97 -8.50 -9.57
C PHE A 7 2.38 -8.36 -10.14
N CYS A 8 3.17 -9.44 -10.19
CA CYS A 8 4.51 -9.43 -10.76
C CYS A 8 4.58 -8.96 -12.22
N LYS A 9 3.51 -9.15 -13.01
CA LYS A 9 3.43 -8.72 -14.42
C LYS A 9 3.16 -7.23 -14.58
N ILE A 10 2.47 -6.64 -13.61
CA ILE A 10 2.03 -5.23 -13.64
C ILE A 10 2.83 -4.33 -12.69
N LYS A 11 3.64 -4.91 -11.80
CA LYS A 11 4.40 -4.20 -10.74
C LYS A 11 5.19 -3.01 -11.26
N LEU A 12 5.94 -3.16 -12.35
CA LEU A 12 6.74 -2.07 -12.91
C LEU A 12 5.89 -0.92 -13.46
N GLN A 13 4.73 -1.23 -14.04
CA GLN A 13 3.79 -0.21 -14.51
C GLN A 13 3.24 0.60 -13.33
N TYR A 14 2.79 -0.06 -12.26
CA TYR A 14 2.34 0.64 -11.05
C TYR A 14 3.41 1.52 -10.42
N LEU A 15 4.66 1.02 -10.35
CA LEU A 15 5.77 1.81 -9.84
C LEU A 15 6.01 3.05 -10.69
N MET A 16 5.91 2.94 -12.02
CA MET A 16 6.01 4.09 -12.91
C MET A 16 4.87 5.08 -12.66
N GLU A 17 3.62 4.61 -12.65
CA GLU A 17 2.43 5.45 -12.44
C GLU A 17 2.54 6.25 -11.13
N MET A 18 2.91 5.60 -10.02
CA MET A 18 3.09 6.27 -8.72
C MET A 18 4.24 7.30 -8.74
N VAL A 19 5.36 6.99 -9.37
CA VAL A 19 6.52 7.91 -9.43
C VAL A 19 6.21 9.15 -10.28
N THR A 20 5.33 9.01 -11.28
CA THR A 20 4.89 10.11 -12.14
C THR A 20 3.68 10.88 -11.63
N ASP A 21 3.05 10.43 -10.55
CA ASP A 21 1.92 11.13 -9.93
C ASP A 21 2.43 12.27 -9.04
N HIS A 22 2.26 13.50 -9.54
CA HIS A 22 2.65 14.72 -8.85
C HIS A 22 1.67 15.16 -7.75
N ASP A 23 0.46 14.57 -7.69
CA ASP A 23 -0.52 14.83 -6.64
C ASP A 23 -0.28 13.94 -5.41
N LEU A 24 0.47 12.84 -5.56
CA LEU A 24 0.87 11.97 -4.47
C LEU A 24 2.08 12.56 -3.72
N ASP A 25 1.90 12.88 -2.43
CA ASP A 25 3.00 13.43 -1.64
C ASP A 25 4.14 12.43 -1.40
N ASP A 26 5.35 12.95 -1.13
CA ASP A 26 6.57 12.15 -0.92
C ASP A 26 6.44 11.05 0.14
N ASN A 27 5.63 11.28 1.18
CA ASN A 27 5.47 10.35 2.27
C ASN A 27 4.54 9.18 1.87
N ALA A 28 3.49 9.49 1.12
CA ALA A 28 2.60 8.53 0.50
C ALA A 28 3.33 7.72 -0.59
N LEU A 29 4.09 8.38 -1.46
CA LEU A 29 4.91 7.72 -2.46
C LEU A 29 5.92 6.76 -1.81
N ARG A 30 6.73 7.23 -0.85
CA ARG A 30 7.73 6.39 -0.18
C ARG A 30 7.09 5.17 0.50
N LEU A 31 5.91 5.35 1.09
CA LEU A 31 5.18 4.27 1.72
C LEU A 31 4.67 3.25 0.69
N ALA A 32 4.08 3.72 -0.42
CA ALA A 32 3.55 2.87 -1.47
C ALA A 32 4.66 2.03 -2.12
N LEU A 33 5.82 2.65 -2.40
CA LEU A 33 7.01 1.97 -2.90
C LEU A 33 7.52 0.90 -1.92
N TYR A 34 7.59 1.20 -0.62
CA TYR A 34 8.00 0.23 0.39
C TYR A 34 7.06 -0.99 0.44
N LEU A 35 5.74 -0.76 0.38
CA LEU A 35 4.76 -1.84 0.36
C LEU A 35 4.87 -2.69 -0.91
N ALA A 36 4.92 -2.06 -2.09
CA ALA A 36 5.05 -2.73 -3.37
C ALA A 36 6.33 -3.58 -3.47
N LEU A 37 7.44 -3.08 -2.93
CA LEU A 37 8.75 -3.71 -3.08
C LEU A 37 9.01 -4.79 -2.03
N ALA A 38 8.70 -4.52 -0.76
CA ALA A 38 9.13 -5.35 0.36
C ALA A 38 8.05 -6.28 0.93
N ASN A 39 6.76 -5.94 0.74
CA ASN A 39 5.68 -6.62 1.45
C ASN A 39 4.54 -7.11 0.56
N ALA A 40 4.55 -6.78 -0.73
CA ALA A 40 3.52 -7.22 -1.67
C ALA A 40 3.81 -8.64 -2.14
N ASP A 41 2.82 -9.51 -1.99
CA ASP A 41 2.86 -10.88 -2.52
C ASP A 41 3.07 -10.88 -4.05
N HIS A 42 3.86 -11.83 -4.53
CA HIS A 42 4.31 -11.85 -5.93
C HIS A 42 3.15 -12.02 -6.92
N GLU A 43 2.17 -12.85 -6.56
CA GLU A 43 1.04 -13.20 -7.44
C GLU A 43 -0.14 -12.25 -7.21
N THR A 44 -0.49 -12.02 -5.94
CA THR A 44 -1.72 -11.31 -5.58
C THR A 44 -1.52 -9.81 -5.34
N GLY A 45 -0.30 -9.37 -5.08
CA GLY A 45 0.00 -7.98 -4.70
C GLY A 45 -0.46 -7.62 -3.29
N GLU A 46 -1.01 -8.58 -2.53
CA GLU A 46 -1.50 -8.35 -1.18
C GLU A 46 -0.35 -8.05 -0.21
N SER A 47 -0.59 -7.09 0.67
CA SER A 47 0.32 -6.71 1.74
C SER A 47 -0.51 -6.39 2.98
N ARG A 48 -0.17 -6.69 4.24
CA ARG A 48 0.80 -7.66 4.76
C ARG A 48 1.58 -7.19 6.03
N PRO A 49 1.83 -5.87 6.26
CA PRO A 49 2.58 -5.35 7.42
C PRO A 49 1.76 -4.44 8.37
N SER A 50 2.19 -4.38 9.63
CA SER A 50 1.56 -3.53 10.65
C SER A 50 1.99 -2.06 10.52
N PHE A 51 1.21 -1.11 11.04
CA PHE A 51 1.62 0.30 11.02
C PHE A 51 2.94 0.57 11.75
N GLU A 52 3.25 -0.20 12.78
CA GLU A 52 4.53 -0.11 13.51
C GLU A 52 5.68 -0.65 12.68
N THR A 53 5.50 -1.81 12.04
CA THR A 53 6.50 -2.41 11.14
C THR A 53 6.83 -1.47 9.98
N ILE A 54 5.80 -0.94 9.33
CA ILE A 54 5.95 0.06 8.28
C ILE A 54 6.69 1.28 8.83
N GLY A 55 6.19 1.84 9.93
CA GLY A 55 6.74 3.07 10.51
C GLY A 55 8.21 2.94 10.86
N ALA A 56 8.61 1.82 11.46
CA ALA A 56 10.00 1.51 11.75
C ALA A 56 10.85 1.42 10.47
N ALA A 57 10.35 0.79 9.42
CA ALA A 57 11.09 0.62 8.16
C ALA A 57 11.32 1.93 7.40
N ILE A 58 10.36 2.86 7.42
CA ILE A 58 10.46 4.14 6.69
C ILE A 58 10.80 5.35 7.59
N GLY A 59 11.06 5.13 8.88
CA GLY A 59 11.40 6.19 9.84
C GLY A 59 10.24 7.14 10.13
N LYS A 60 9.01 6.63 10.22
CA LYS A 60 7.78 7.42 10.44
C LYS A 60 6.96 6.87 11.60
N HIS A 61 6.27 7.76 12.33
CA HIS A 61 5.29 7.33 13.34
C HIS A 61 4.03 6.72 12.71
N ALA A 62 3.39 5.79 13.42
CA ALA A 62 2.18 5.11 12.97
C ALA A 62 1.04 6.06 12.53
N LYS A 63 0.90 7.24 13.15
CA LYS A 63 -0.08 8.26 12.72
C LYS A 63 0.22 8.83 11.34
N SER A 64 1.50 9.00 11.02
CA SER A 64 1.95 9.44 9.69
C SER A 64 1.70 8.35 8.64
N VAL A 65 2.02 7.09 8.97
CA VAL A 65 1.73 5.92 8.12
C VAL A 65 0.24 5.84 7.79
N LYS A 66 -0.65 5.96 8.78
CA LYS A 66 -2.11 5.95 8.56
C LYS A 66 -2.56 7.06 7.59
N ARG A 67 -2.02 8.28 7.75
CA ARG A 67 -2.35 9.40 6.86
C ARG A 67 -1.87 9.16 5.43
N ALA A 68 -0.65 8.64 5.27
CA ALA A 68 -0.11 8.28 3.98
C ALA A 68 -0.95 7.20 3.29
N LEU A 69 -1.33 6.13 4.01
CA LEU A 69 -2.22 5.08 3.47
C LEU A 69 -3.55 5.64 2.96
N ASN A 70 -4.17 6.57 3.69
CA ASN A 70 -5.41 7.20 3.24
C ASN A 70 -5.22 7.98 1.93
N LYS A 71 -4.04 8.57 1.70
CA LYS A 71 -3.75 9.30 0.45
C LYS A 71 -3.54 8.35 -0.71
N ILE A 72 -2.79 7.27 -0.50
CA ILE A 72 -2.56 6.24 -1.53
C ILE A 72 -3.89 5.57 -1.92
N GLU A 73 -4.76 5.31 -0.95
CA GLU A 73 -6.11 4.78 -1.18
C GLU A 73 -7.00 5.79 -1.94
N ALA A 74 -6.98 7.07 -1.54
CA ALA A 74 -7.74 8.11 -2.22
C ALA A 74 -7.26 8.36 -3.67
N ALA A 75 -5.97 8.14 -3.95
CA ALA A 75 -5.40 8.20 -5.29
C ALA A 75 -5.73 6.96 -6.15
N GLY A 76 -6.39 5.94 -5.58
CA GLY A 76 -6.84 4.75 -6.32
C GLY A 76 -5.77 3.67 -6.52
N TYR A 77 -4.54 3.86 -6.02
CA TYR A 77 -3.47 2.89 -6.19
C TYR A 77 -3.67 1.59 -5.44
N MET A 78 -4.31 1.64 -4.26
CA MET A 78 -4.60 0.44 -3.48
C MET A 78 -5.88 0.56 -2.68
N THR A 79 -6.56 -0.56 -2.45
CA THR A 79 -7.62 -0.66 -1.45
C THR A 79 -7.03 -1.02 -0.09
N VAL A 80 -7.51 -0.46 1.03
CA VAL A 80 -6.92 -0.65 2.37
C VAL A 80 -7.96 -1.23 3.33
N GLU A 81 -7.94 -2.55 3.56
CA GLU A 81 -8.89 -3.21 4.48
C GLU A 81 -8.46 -3.10 5.94
N ARG A 82 -9.00 -2.13 6.69
CA ARG A 82 -8.64 -1.94 8.11
C ARG A 82 -9.40 -2.94 8.99
N GLY A 83 -8.68 -3.79 9.74
CA GLY A 83 -9.31 -4.67 10.73
C GLY A 83 -9.99 -3.89 11.87
N THR A 84 -11.26 -4.18 12.15
CA THR A 84 -11.99 -3.63 13.30
C THR A 84 -11.58 -4.36 14.57
N ASN A 85 -10.63 -3.82 15.34
CA ASN A 85 -10.31 -4.35 16.67
C ASN A 85 -10.86 -3.42 17.77
N LYS A 86 -11.99 -3.83 18.37
CA LYS A 86 -12.39 -3.39 19.71
C LYS A 86 -11.46 -4.08 20.73
N GLY A 87 -10.50 -3.35 21.30
CA GLY A 87 -9.94 -3.71 22.63
C GLY A 87 -8.49 -4.22 22.75
N LYS A 88 -7.64 -4.19 21.72
CA LYS A 88 -6.19 -4.47 21.90
C LYS A 88 -5.33 -3.55 21.02
N PRO A 89 -4.27 -2.91 21.55
CA PRO A 89 -3.42 -2.04 20.75
C PRO A 89 -2.36 -2.88 20.05
N LEU A 90 -2.75 -3.80 19.17
CA LEU A 90 -1.81 -4.57 18.32
C LEU A 90 -2.58 -5.09 17.10
N GLN A 91 -2.48 -4.31 16.01
CA GLN A 91 -2.73 -4.66 14.60
C GLN A 91 -4.18 -5.11 14.24
N PRO A 92 -4.57 -5.35 12.96
CA PRO A 92 -3.83 -6.01 11.90
C PRO A 92 -3.58 -5.14 10.67
N LEU A 93 -2.66 -5.61 9.86
CA LEU A 93 -2.56 -5.35 8.43
C LEU A 93 -3.84 -4.89 7.77
N THR A 94 -3.68 -3.79 7.05
CA THR A 94 -4.52 -3.42 5.95
C THR A 94 -4.21 -4.30 4.77
N LYS A 95 -5.15 -5.13 4.28
CA LYS A 95 -4.99 -5.74 2.95
C LYS A 95 -4.88 -4.59 1.96
N ALA A 96 -3.68 -4.39 1.41
CA ALA A 96 -3.42 -3.49 0.30
C ALA A 96 -3.52 -4.29 -1.00
N SER A 97 -4.52 -4.02 -1.84
CA SER A 97 -4.64 -4.64 -3.17
C SER A 97 -4.57 -3.58 -4.26
N TRP A 98 -3.63 -3.77 -5.19
CA TRP A 98 -3.41 -2.90 -6.33
C TRP A 98 -4.53 -3.09 -7.36
N SER A 99 -5.20 -2.02 -7.77
CA SER A 99 -6.31 -2.05 -8.74
C SER A 99 -5.88 -1.47 -10.08
N PRO A 100 -5.97 -2.21 -11.20
CA PRO A 100 -5.56 -1.67 -12.49
C PRO A 100 -6.48 -0.49 -12.80
N LEU A 101 -5.89 0.68 -13.08
CA LEU A 101 -6.63 1.79 -13.66
C LEU A 101 -7.21 1.28 -14.99
N ALA A 102 -8.54 1.27 -15.08
CA ALA A 102 -9.28 0.93 -16.29
C ALA A 102 -9.03 1.97 -17.39
#